data_AF-A0A378JDF0-F1
#
_entry.id   AF-A0A378JDF0-F1
#
_cell.length_a   1.000
_cell.length_b   1.000
_cell.length_c   1.000
_cell.angle_alpha   90.00
_cell.angle_beta   90.00
_cell.angle_gamma   90.00
#
_symmetry.space_group_name_H-M   'P 1'
#
loop_
_entity.id
_entity.type
_entity.pdbx_description
1 polymer ?
#
loop_
_entity_poly.entity_id
_entity_poly.type
_entity_poly.pdbx_seq_one_letter_code
_entity_poly.pdbx_strand_id
1 'polypeptide(L)' 'MSNSVQQMIDVYATEKDADITCYFGKISRDQTDYIIDTCRDRKLRKNISLLLTTAGGDPDAAYIISRCFQQAYKTRKTGA' A
#
# COMPACT_ATOMS: atom_id res chain seq x y z
N MET A 1 9.01 -9.26 -16.82
CA MET A 1 8.99 -10.16 -15.64
C MET A 1 8.88 -11.59 -16.14
N SER A 2 9.57 -12.56 -15.54
CA SER A 2 9.35 -13.96 -15.91
C SER A 2 7.90 -14.34 -15.55
N ASN A 3 7.25 -15.15 -16.40
CA ASN A 3 5.87 -15.59 -16.15
C ASN A 3 5.68 -16.23 -14.77
N SER A 4 6.72 -16.87 -14.23
CA SER A 4 6.70 -17.49 -12.90
C SER A 4 6.55 -16.49 -11.76
N VAL A 5 7.20 -15.31 -11.83
CA VAL A 5 7.12 -14.32 -10.74
C VAL A 5 5.74 -13.68 -10.70
N GLN A 6 5.17 -13.36 -11.86
CA GLN A 6 3.82 -12.81 -11.93
C GLN A 6 2.80 -13.80 -11.36
N GLN A 7 2.92 -15.08 -11.69
CA GLN A 7 2.04 -16.12 -11.14
C GLN A 7 2.14 -16.20 -9.60
N MET A 8 3.34 -16.13 -9.03
CA MET A 8 3.51 -16.14 -7.58
C MET A 8 2.89 -14.90 -6.91
N ILE A 9 3.01 -13.73 -7.55
CA ILE A 9 2.36 -12.49 -7.10
C ILE A 9 0.85 -12.64 -7.10
N ASP A 10 0.27 -13.18 -8.18
CA ASP A 10 -1.17 -13.32 -8.32
C ASP A 10 -1.75 -14.33 -7.32
N VAL A 11 -1.05 -15.45 -7.10
CA VAL A 11 -1.39 -16.44 -6.07
C VAL A 11 -1.38 -15.79 -4.70
N TYR A 12 -0.29 -15.11 -4.32
CA TYR A 12 -0.20 -14.44 -3.02
C TYR A 12 -1.29 -13.38 -2.83
N ALA A 13 -1.51 -12.52 -3.84
CA ALA A 13 -2.52 -11.46 -3.79
C ALA A 13 -3.93 -12.04 -3.62
N THR A 14 -4.22 -13.18 -4.24
CA THR A 14 -5.50 -13.88 -4.13
C THR A 14 -5.64 -14.54 -2.76
N GLU A 15 -4.65 -15.32 -2.32
CA GLU A 15 -4.69 -16.03 -1.04
C GLU A 15 -4.80 -15.10 0.16
N LYS A 16 -4.14 -13.93 0.08
CA LYS A 16 -4.16 -12.93 1.16
C LYS A 16 -5.25 -11.89 0.97
N ASP A 17 -6.00 -11.92 -0.13
CA ASP A 17 -6.93 -10.86 -0.53
C ASP A 17 -6.27 -9.47 -0.31
N ALA A 18 -5.08 -9.31 -0.90
CA ALA A 18 -4.17 -8.20 -0.62
C ALA A 18 -3.69 -7.50 -1.90
N ASP A 19 -3.77 -6.18 -1.90
CA ASP A 19 -3.07 -5.37 -2.90
C ASP A 19 -1.58 -5.33 -2.56
N ILE A 20 -0.72 -5.50 -3.55
CA ILE A 20 0.74 -5.44 -3.37
C ILE A 20 1.21 -4.11 -3.96
N THR A 21 1.82 -3.28 -3.11
CA THR A 21 2.29 -1.94 -3.49
C THR A 21 3.74 -1.77 -3.07
N CYS A 22 4.52 -1.11 -3.91
CA CYS A 22 5.89 -0.74 -3.61
C CYS A 22 6.02 0.77 -3.50
N TYR A 23 6.68 1.25 -2.46
CA TYR A 23 7.04 2.65 -2.28
C TYR A 23 8.56 2.78 -2.25
N PHE A 24 9.10 3.47 -3.25
CA PHE A 24 10.53 3.74 -3.36
C PHE A 24 10.76 5.25 -3.42
N GLY A 25 11.47 5.78 -2.43
CA GLY A 25 11.88 7.19 -2.43
C GLY A 25 11.65 7.91 -1.11
N LYS A 26 11.82 9.23 -1.13
CA LYS A 26 11.58 10.11 0.01
C LYS A 26 10.07 10.24 0.25
N ILE A 27 9.66 10.31 1.51
CA ILE A 27 8.27 10.63 1.86
C ILE A 27 8.02 12.12 1.66
N SER A 28 7.09 12.47 0.77
CA SER A 28 6.75 13.85 0.41
C SER A 28 5.26 14.03 0.13
N ARG A 29 4.81 15.28 0.06
CA ARG A 29 3.42 15.63 -0.23
C ARG A 29 2.99 15.18 -1.62
N ASP A 30 3.81 15.37 -2.66
CA ASP A 30 3.47 14.94 -4.03
C ASP A 30 3.15 13.44 -4.12
N GLN A 31 3.89 12.60 -3.38
CA GLN A 31 3.64 11.16 -3.32
C GLN A 31 2.39 10.82 -2.48
N THR A 32 2.03 11.68 -1.54
CA THR A 32 0.84 11.53 -0.70
C THR A 32 -0.43 11.66 -1.53
N ASP A 33 -0.51 12.69 -2.38
CA ASP A 33 -1.68 12.93 -3.23
C ASP A 33 -1.91 11.75 -4.18
N TYR A 34 -0.85 11.26 -4.83
CA TYR A 34 -0.92 10.08 -5.69
C TYR A 34 -1.48 8.84 -4.97
N ILE A 35 -1.05 8.58 -3.73
CA ILE A 35 -1.53 7.45 -2.93
C ILE A 35 -3.01 7.62 -2.56
N ILE A 36 -3.41 8.83 -2.19
CA ILE A 36 -4.81 9.15 -1.84
C ILE A 36 -5.73 8.90 -3.04
N ASP A 37 -5.38 9.45 -4.20
CA ASP A 37 -6.18 9.30 -5.41
C ASP A 37 -6.26 7.83 -5.83
N THR A 38 -5.13 7.12 -5.76
CA THR A 38 -5.09 5.66 -6.01
C THR A 38 -6.01 4.87 -5.08
N CYS A 39 -6.07 5.22 -3.80
CA CYS A 39 -6.95 4.55 -2.83
C CYS A 39 -8.43 4.90 -3.02
N ARG A 40 -8.75 6.07 -3.60
CA ARG A 40 -10.13 6.50 -3.87
C ARG A 40 -10.68 5.90 -5.15
N ASP A 41 -9.87 5.86 -6.21
CA ASP A 41 -10.35 5.59 -7.56
C ASP A 41 -10.31 4.11 -7.93
N ARG A 42 -9.55 3.30 -7.19
CA ARG A 42 -9.41 1.86 -7.47
C ARG A 42 -10.37 1.01 -6.65
N LYS A 43 -10.80 -0.11 -7.25
CA LYS A 43 -11.41 -1.21 -6.49
C LYS A 43 -10.31 -1.92 -5.69
N LEU A 44 -10.26 -1.64 -4.40
CA LEU A 44 -9.25 -2.19 -3.50
C LEU A 44 -9.61 -3.59 -2.99
N ARG A 45 -8.59 -4.38 -2.71
CA ARG A 45 -8.70 -5.61 -1.91
C ARG A 45 -8.79 -5.27 -0.43
N LYS A 46 -9.10 -6.28 0.39
CA LYS A 46 -9.27 -6.10 1.83
C LYS A 46 -7.99 -5.71 2.56
N ASN A 47 -6.87 -6.28 2.16
CA ASN A 47 -5.57 -6.12 2.80
C ASN A 47 -4.60 -5.40 1.86
N ILE A 48 -3.47 -4.95 2.40
CA ILE A 48 -2.36 -4.39 1.62
C ILE A 48 -1.02 -4.92 2.13
N SER A 49 -0.14 -5.26 1.20
CA SER A 49 1.27 -5.54 1.45
C SER A 49 2.11 -4.41 0.85
N LEU A 50 2.67 -3.58 1.74
CA LEU A 50 3.51 -2.45 1.36
C LEU A 50 5.00 -2.81 1.47
N LEU A 51 5.71 -2.80 0.34
CA LEU A 51 7.16 -2.87 0.31
C LEU A 51 7.70 -1.43 0.36
N LEU A 52 8.17 -1.01 1.54
CA LEU A 52 8.63 0.36 1.78
C LEU A 52 10.17 0.42 1.76
N THR A 53 10.73 1.19 0.83
CA THR A 53 12.16 1.51 0.79
C THR A 53 12.30 3.03 0.75
N THR A 54 12.67 3.62 1.89
CA THR A 54 12.73 5.07 2.07
C THR A 54 13.86 5.47 3.02
N ALA A 55 14.46 6.63 2.77
CA ALA A 55 15.34 7.31 3.74
C ALA A 55 14.55 8.19 4.74
N GLY A 56 13.22 8.05 4.77
CA GLY A 56 12.32 8.92 5.52
C GLY A 56 11.86 10.12 4.69
N GLY A 57 11.45 11.20 5.36
CA GLY A 57 10.97 12.40 4.71
C GLY A 57 10.08 13.25 5.62
N ASP A 58 9.03 13.81 5.05
CA ASP A 58 8.06 14.63 5.76
C ASP A 58 7.19 13.76 6.69
N PRO A 59 7.22 13.98 8.02
CA PRO A 59 6.41 13.22 8.97
C PRO A 59 4.91 13.45 8.81
N ASP A 60 4.48 14.64 8.34
CA ASP A 60 3.06 14.94 8.07
C ASP A 60 2.56 14.08 6.90
N ALA A 61 3.32 14.07 5.80
CA ALA A 61 3.05 13.19 4.66
C ALA A 61 3.03 11.70 5.06
N ALA A 62 3.97 11.26 5.90
CA ALA A 62 4.00 9.88 6.39
C ALA A 62 2.75 9.53 7.20
N TYR A 63 2.29 10.46 8.05
CA TYR A 63 1.05 10.29 8.83
C TYR A 63 -0.16 10.20 7.91
N ILE A 64 -0.29 11.11 6.94
CA ILE A 64 -1.41 11.13 5.99
C ILE A 64 -1.49 9.83 5.19
N ILE A 65 -0.36 9.38 4.61
CA ILE A 65 -0.29 8.10 3.87
C ILE A 65 -0.73 6.94 4.78
N SER A 66 -0.21 6.88 6.01
CA SER A 66 -0.57 5.82 6.96
C SER A 66 -2.06 5.84 7.31
N ARG A 67 -2.65 7.02 7.48
CA ARG A 67 -4.10 7.18 7.74
C ARG A 67 -4.95 6.81 6.54
N CYS A 68 -4.52 7.16 5.33
CA CYS A 68 -5.16 6.74 4.10
C CYS A 68 -5.22 5.21 4.02
N PHE A 69 -4.10 4.51 4.24
CA PHE A 69 -4.10 3.05 4.24
C PHE A 69 -4.96 2.44 5.36
N GLN A 70 -4.99 3.05 6.55
CA GLN A 70 -5.86 2.59 7.64
C GLN A 70 -7.35 2.77 7.37
N GLN A 71 -7.73 3.75 6.56
CA GLN A 71 -9.12 3.97 6.16
C GLN A 71 -9.52 3.09 4.99
N ALA A 72 -8.61 2.89 4.04
CA ALA A 72 -8.86 2.14 2.81
C ALA A 72 -8.80 0.61 2.99
N TYR A 73 -7.92 0.12 3.88
CA TYR A 73 -7.66 -1.32 4.06
C TYR A 73 -7.87 -1.78 5.51
N LYS A 74 -8.05 -3.08 5.71
CA LYS A 74 -8.16 -3.69 7.05
C LYS A 74 -6.79 -3.85 7.72
N THR A 75 -6.15 -2.74 8.07
CA THR A 75 -4.82 -2.74 8.73
C THR A 75 -4.87 -2.77 10.25
N ARG A 76 -6.03 -2.50 10.86
CA ARG A 76 -6.21 -2.62 12.31
C ARG A 76 -6.42 -4.07 12.70
N LYS A 77 -5.67 -4.53 13.71
CA LYS A 77 -6.06 -5.73 14.45
C LYS A 77 -7.40 -5.43 15.14
N THR A 78 -8.47 -6.09 14.71
CA THR A 78 -9.63 -6.30 15.58
C THR A 78 -9.10 -7.11 16.76
N GLY A 79 -9.32 -6.62 17.99
CA GLY A 79 -8.73 -7.18 19.22
C GLY A 79 -8.84 -8.71 19.27
N ALA A 80 -7.74 -9.33 19.72
CA ALA A 80 -7.70 -10.75 20.08
C ALA A 80 -8.48 -11.00 21.37
#